data_AF-A0A0F4VEV8-F1
#
_entry.id   AF-A0A0F4VEV8-F1
#
_cell.length_a   1.000
_cell.length_b   1.000
_cell.length_c   1.000
_cell.angle_alpha   90.00
_cell.angle_beta   90.00
_cell.angle_gamma   90.00
#
_symmetry.space_group_name_H-M   'P 1'
#
loop_
_entity.id
_entity.type
_entity.pdbx_description
1 polymer ?
#
loop_
_entity_poly.entity_id
_entity_poly.type
_entity_poly.pdbx_seq_one_letter_code
_entity_poly.pdbx_strand_id
1 'polypeptide(L)'
;MTTFGNLKIAVADRSTRDICSIYLVGGFDEDKNHHTGRQEFRGNEKRACRDMCMRAERGHIRIQRLKKGNRYEKGDKEAWLNIQLLIVGMLKSGACKFRGMEYSFEVDSIDPKTLDFLTWEVIAQVNEW
;
A
#
# COMPACT_ATOMS: atom_id res chain seq x y z
N MET A 1 26.81 -6.54 -20.13
CA MET A 1 25.38 -6.24 -19.87
C MET A 1 24.74 -7.51 -19.38
N THR A 2 24.51 -7.63 -18.07
CA THR A 2 23.86 -8.80 -17.48
C THR A 2 22.36 -8.61 -17.63
N THR A 3 21.72 -9.36 -18.50
CA THR A 3 20.26 -9.45 -18.59
C THR A 3 19.79 -10.18 -17.34
N PHE A 4 19.36 -9.42 -16.33
CA PHE A 4 18.71 -10.00 -15.16
C PHE A 4 17.32 -10.51 -15.57
N GLY A 5 16.97 -11.71 -15.12
CA GLY A 5 15.72 -12.38 -15.48
C GLY A 5 14.48 -11.65 -14.98
N ASN A 6 13.35 -11.93 -15.63
CA ASN A 6 12.03 -11.50 -15.17
C ASN A 6 11.54 -12.49 -14.09
N LEU A 7 11.25 -12.00 -12.89
CA LEU A 7 10.75 -12.78 -11.77
C LEU A 7 9.26 -12.55 -11.57
N LYS A 8 8.49 -13.64 -11.69
CA LYS A 8 7.04 -13.61 -11.46
C LYS A 8 6.71 -13.80 -9.99
N ILE A 9 5.91 -12.91 -9.43
CA ILE A 9 5.32 -13.01 -8.10
C ILE A 9 3.86 -13.45 -8.24
N ALA A 10 3.58 -14.71 -7.89
CA ALA A 10 2.23 -15.30 -7.95
C ALA A 10 1.55 -15.39 -6.58
N VAL A 11 2.31 -15.28 -5.49
CA VAL A 11 1.82 -15.33 -4.11
C VAL A 11 2.41 -14.15 -3.33
N ALA A 12 1.54 -13.39 -2.68
CA ALA A 12 1.96 -12.36 -1.73
C ALA A 12 1.93 -12.95 -0.31
N ASP A 13 3.11 -13.34 0.18
CA ASP A 13 3.31 -13.87 1.52
C ASP A 13 4.45 -13.16 2.26
N ARG A 14 4.82 -13.66 3.44
CA ARG A 14 5.93 -13.10 4.23
C ARG A 14 7.23 -12.96 3.44
N SER A 15 7.52 -13.85 2.50
CA SER A 15 8.77 -13.84 1.71
C SER A 15 8.77 -12.81 0.59
N THR A 16 7.59 -12.47 0.06
CA THR A 16 7.42 -11.47 -1.02
C THR A 16 6.89 -10.13 -0.52
N ARG A 17 6.57 -10.02 0.77
CA ARG A 17 6.02 -8.83 1.41
C ARG A 17 6.83 -7.57 1.17
N ASP A 18 8.15 -7.65 1.29
CA ASP A 18 9.01 -6.48 1.16
C ASP A 18 9.04 -5.97 -0.29
N ILE A 19 9.12 -6.87 -1.29
CA ILE A 19 9.05 -6.48 -2.70
C ILE A 19 7.66 -5.95 -3.09
N CYS A 20 6.59 -6.53 -2.54
CA CYS A 20 5.23 -6.01 -2.69
C CYS A 20 5.08 -4.61 -2.08
N SER A 21 5.64 -4.37 -0.89
CA SER A 21 5.62 -3.05 -0.25
C SER A 21 6.39 -2.02 -1.09
N ILE A 22 7.61 -2.36 -1.53
CA ILE A 22 8.42 -1.49 -2.39
C ILE A 22 7.68 -1.15 -3.69
N TYR A 23 7.01 -2.12 -4.31
CA TYR A 23 6.19 -1.84 -5.48
C TYR A 23 5.05 -0.85 -5.18
N LEU A 24 4.33 -1.04 -4.07
CA LEU A 24 3.18 -0.21 -3.70
C LEU A 24 3.61 1.18 -3.24
N VAL A 25 4.41 1.28 -2.18
CA VAL A 25 4.71 2.54 -1.48
C VAL A 25 6.12 3.07 -1.75
N GLY A 26 7.00 2.23 -2.31
CA GLY A 26 8.41 2.55 -2.48
C GLY A 26 9.20 2.25 -1.20
N GLY A 27 10.46 2.67 -1.18
CA GLY A 27 11.31 2.47 -0.01
C GLY A 27 12.79 2.54 -0.34
N PHE A 28 13.61 2.10 0.60
CA PHE A 28 15.05 1.96 0.43
C PHE A 28 15.42 0.49 0.49
N ASP A 29 16.36 0.08 -0.37
CA ASP A 29 17.00 -1.23 -0.21
C ASP A 29 18.17 -1.16 0.79
N GLU A 30 18.81 -2.31 1.08
CA GLU A 30 19.96 -2.38 1.99
C GLU A 30 21.14 -1.48 1.57
N ASP A 31 21.25 -1.18 0.27
CA ASP A 31 22.28 -0.29 -0.30
C ASP A 31 21.84 1.18 -0.28
N LYS A 32 20.70 1.48 0.34
CA LYS A 32 20.08 2.81 0.44
C LYS A 32 19.68 3.41 -0.91
N ASN A 33 19.48 2.59 -1.94
CA ASN A 33 18.88 3.08 -3.18
C ASN A 33 17.39 3.31 -2.96
N HIS A 34 16.90 4.49 -3.32
CA HIS A 34 15.49 4.81 -3.25
C HIS A 34 14.74 4.23 -4.45
N HIS A 35 13.68 3.47 -4.16
CA HIS A 35 12.75 2.92 -5.12
C HIS A 35 11.42 3.66 -5.01
N THR A 36 10.94 4.19 -6.12
CA THR A 36 9.67 4.93 -6.15
C THR A 36 8.51 3.94 -6.20
N GLY A 37 7.53 4.11 -5.32
CA GLY A 37 6.29 3.34 -5.34
C GLY A 37 5.29 3.82 -6.38
N ARG A 38 4.06 3.31 -6.28
CA ARG A 38 2.91 3.71 -7.09
C ARG A 38 2.59 5.20 -6.92
N GLN A 39 2.32 5.88 -8.05
CA GLN A 39 1.97 7.30 -8.04
C GLN A 39 0.65 7.53 -7.31
N GLU A 40 -0.27 6.57 -7.38
CA GLU A 40 -1.58 6.62 -6.72
C GLU A 40 -1.50 6.78 -5.19
N PHE A 41 -0.38 6.41 -4.57
CA PHE A 41 -0.17 6.56 -3.12
C PHE A 41 0.79 7.70 -2.77
N ARG A 42 1.26 8.48 -3.75
CA ARG A 42 2.26 9.54 -3.56
C ARG A 42 1.87 10.84 -4.27
N GLY A 43 2.62 11.90 -3.96
CA GLY A 43 2.48 13.20 -4.62
C GLY A 43 1.06 13.77 -4.60
N ASN A 44 0.61 14.27 -5.76
CA ASN A 44 -0.73 14.85 -5.92
C ASN A 44 -1.82 13.80 -6.12
N GLU A 45 -1.48 12.62 -6.62
CA GLU A 45 -2.45 11.59 -7.01
C GLU A 45 -3.06 10.87 -5.80
N LYS A 46 -2.31 10.77 -4.69
CA LYS A 46 -2.84 10.24 -3.42
C LYS A 46 -4.04 10.97 -2.85
N ARG A 47 -4.37 12.17 -3.34
CA ARG A 47 -5.59 12.89 -2.94
C ARG A 47 -6.84 12.02 -3.16
N ALA A 48 -6.83 11.15 -4.18
CA ALA A 48 -7.90 10.20 -4.44
C ALA A 48 -8.08 9.18 -3.29
N CYS A 49 -6.98 8.74 -2.67
CA CYS A 49 -6.99 7.73 -1.60
C CYS A 49 -6.96 8.34 -0.19
N ARG A 50 -6.68 9.64 -0.05
CA ARG A 50 -6.43 10.29 1.25
C ARG A 50 -7.59 10.19 2.23
N ASP A 51 -8.82 10.49 1.78
CA ASP A 51 -9.99 10.39 2.65
C ASP A 51 -10.19 8.96 3.16
N MET A 52 -10.06 7.99 2.26
CA MET A 52 -10.17 6.57 2.58
C MET A 52 -9.07 6.13 3.56
N CYS A 53 -7.81 6.51 3.35
CA CYS A 53 -6.71 6.18 4.25
C CYS A 53 -6.83 6.85 5.62
N MET A 54 -7.30 8.10 5.67
CA MET A 54 -7.57 8.78 6.95
C MET A 54 -8.72 8.12 7.70
N ARG A 55 -9.79 7.71 7.00
CA ARG A 55 -10.90 6.95 7.59
C ARG A 55 -10.45 5.56 8.04
N ALA A 56 -9.64 4.85 7.26
CA ALA A 56 -9.15 3.54 7.68
C ALA A 56 -8.31 3.62 8.96
N GLU A 57 -7.45 4.64 9.08
CA GLU A 57 -6.62 4.84 10.27
C GLU A 57 -7.42 5.36 11.48
N ARG A 58 -8.22 6.41 11.28
CA ARG A 58 -8.82 7.21 12.35
C ARG A 58 -10.31 6.99 12.51
N GLY A 59 -10.96 6.47 11.48
CA GLY A 59 -12.40 6.30 11.29
C GLY A 59 -13.20 7.59 11.22
N HIS A 60 -14.51 7.51 11.38
CA HIS A 60 -15.41 8.60 11.00
C HIS A 60 -15.26 9.83 11.90
N ILE A 61 -15.35 11.01 11.30
CA ILE A 61 -15.54 12.26 12.03
C ILE A 61 -17.00 12.32 12.47
N ARG A 62 -17.27 12.03 13.75
CA ARG A 62 -18.57 12.38 14.35
C ARG A 62 -18.54 13.84 14.76
N ILE A 63 -19.19 14.70 13.97
CA ILE A 63 -19.50 16.07 14.40
C ILE A 63 -20.65 15.96 15.42
N GLN A 64 -20.31 15.74 16.70
CA GLN A 64 -21.27 16.01 17.78
C GLN A 64 -21.47 17.53 17.83
N ARG A 65 -22.53 18.00 17.16
CA ARG A 65 -23.08 19.33 17.42
C ARG A 65 -23.34 19.41 18.92
N LEU A 66 -22.74 20.40 19.57
CA LEU A 66 -22.78 20.72 21.00
C LEU A 66 -21.67 20.03 21.84
N LYS A 67 -20.60 20.81 22.08
CA LYS A 67 -19.53 20.66 23.09
C LYS A 67 -18.23 19.96 22.63
N LYS A 68 -17.24 20.79 22.30
CA LYS A 68 -15.78 20.53 22.34
C LYS A 68 -15.29 19.21 21.71
N GLY A 69 -14.87 19.31 20.45
CA GLY A 69 -13.88 18.42 19.82
C GLY A 69 -14.48 17.46 18.80
N ASN A 70 -13.86 17.42 17.61
CA ASN A 70 -14.08 16.34 16.66
C ASN A 70 -13.54 15.06 17.28
N ARG A 71 -14.42 14.10 17.61
CA ARG A 71 -14.00 12.75 18.01
C ARG A 71 -14.01 11.86 16.80
N TYR A 72 -12.88 11.22 16.57
CA TYR A 72 -12.72 10.18 15.56
C TYR A 72 -13.13 8.84 16.18
N GLU A 73 -14.09 8.14 15.58
CA GLU A 73 -14.34 6.74 15.93
C GLU A 73 -13.24 5.90 15.29
N LYS A 74 -12.30 5.36 16.07
CA LYS A 74 -11.15 4.63 15.51
C LYS A 74 -11.57 3.55 14.51
N GLY A 75 -10.91 3.56 13.35
CA GLY A 75 -10.92 2.48 12.36
C GLY A 75 -12.24 2.26 11.63
N ASP A 76 -12.41 2.93 10.50
CA ASP A 76 -13.49 2.60 9.55
C ASP A 76 -13.14 1.30 8.80
N LYS A 77 -13.86 0.22 9.14
CA LYS A 77 -13.65 -1.11 8.56
C LYS A 77 -13.96 -1.18 7.07
N GLU A 78 -14.91 -0.38 6.59
CA GLU A 78 -15.26 -0.34 5.17
C GLU A 78 -14.13 0.34 4.39
N ALA A 79 -13.61 1.45 4.91
CA ALA A 79 -12.45 2.10 4.33
C ALA A 79 -11.22 1.17 4.31
N TRP A 80 -10.97 0.44 5.40
CA TRP A 80 -9.91 -0.58 5.45
C TRP A 80 -10.07 -1.65 4.35
N LEU A 81 -11.26 -2.22 4.21
CA LEU A 81 -11.54 -3.24 3.20
C LEU A 81 -11.37 -2.71 1.77
N ASN A 82 -11.79 -1.46 1.51
CA ASN A 82 -11.63 -0.85 0.18
C ASN A 82 -10.15 -0.65 -0.18
N ILE A 83 -9.29 -0.31 0.79
CA ILE A 83 -7.84 -0.23 0.58
C ILE A 83 -7.27 -1.63 0.28
N GLN A 84 -7.70 -2.66 1.02
CA GLN A 84 -7.30 -4.04 0.76
C GLN A 84 -7.67 -4.48 -0.67
N LEU A 85 -8.89 -4.18 -1.13
CA LEU A 85 -9.33 -4.49 -2.49
C LEU A 85 -8.50 -3.76 -3.55
N LEU A 86 -8.15 -2.49 -3.29
CA LEU A 86 -7.28 -1.72 -4.18
C LEU A 86 -5.88 -2.34 -4.29
N ILE A 87 -5.28 -2.72 -3.16
CA ILE A 87 -3.98 -3.40 -3.10
C ILE A 87 -4.01 -4.72 -3.87
N VAL A 88 -5.04 -5.55 -3.65
CA VAL A 88 -5.23 -6.80 -4.39
C VAL A 88 -5.31 -6.54 -5.89
N GLY A 89 -6.09 -5.53 -6.31
CA GLY A 89 -6.19 -5.13 -7.71
C GLY A 89 -4.85 -4.74 -8.32
N MET A 90 -4.02 -3.98 -7.60
CA MET A 90 -2.70 -3.55 -8.07
C MET A 90 -1.67 -4.68 -8.12
N LEU A 91 -1.79 -5.69 -7.26
CA LEU A 91 -0.92 -6.87 -7.22
C LEU A 91 -1.35 -7.96 -8.21
N LYS A 92 -2.60 -7.94 -8.67
CA LYS A 92 -3.08 -8.85 -9.73
C LYS A 92 -2.46 -8.59 -11.10
N SER A 93 -2.09 -7.35 -11.37
CA SER A 93 -1.44 -6.97 -12.62
C SER A 93 -0.53 -5.78 -12.37
N GLY A 94 0.76 -6.06 -12.19
CA GLY A 94 1.76 -5.04 -11.89
C GLY A 94 3.12 -5.41 -12.43
N ALA A 95 4.01 -4.43 -12.53
CA ALA A 95 5.42 -4.68 -12.74
C ALA A 95 6.27 -3.61 -12.05
N CYS A 96 7.45 -4.00 -11.57
CA CYS A 96 8.43 -3.07 -11.03
C CYS A 96 9.85 -3.52 -11.34
N LYS A 97 10.80 -2.60 -11.24
CA LYS A 97 12.22 -2.92 -11.30
C LYS A 97 12.84 -2.71 -9.93
N PHE A 98 13.49 -3.74 -9.42
CA PHE A 98 14.13 -3.71 -8.11
C PHE A 98 15.48 -4.44 -8.16
N ARG A 99 16.55 -3.77 -7.69
CA ARG A 99 17.94 -4.27 -7.71
C ARG A 99 18.39 -4.83 -9.07
N GLY A 100 17.99 -4.16 -10.14
CA GLY A 100 18.31 -4.57 -11.51
C GLY A 100 17.47 -5.71 -12.07
N MET A 101 16.62 -6.35 -11.26
CA MET A 101 15.67 -7.38 -11.68
C MET A 101 14.32 -6.76 -12.02
N GLU A 102 13.64 -7.32 -13.01
CA GLU A 102 12.25 -6.98 -13.33
C GLU A 102 11.34 -7.98 -12.63
N TYR A 103 10.34 -7.46 -11.93
CA TYR A 103 9.32 -8.24 -11.25
C TYR A 103 7.99 -8.02 -11.96
N SER A 104 7.28 -9.10 -12.28
CA SER A 104 5.87 -9.06 -12.66
C SER A 104 5.00 -9.57 -11.51
N PHE A 105 3.97 -8.80 -11.17
CA PHE A 105 2.98 -9.16 -10.17
C PHE A 105 1.75 -9.70 -10.89
N GLU A 106 1.52 -10.99 -10.68
CA GLU A 106 0.33 -11.73 -11.12
C GLU A 106 -0.16 -12.53 -9.92
N VAL A 107 -0.47 -11.82 -8.84
CA VAL A 107 -0.72 -12.43 -7.54
C VAL A 107 -2.12 -13.04 -7.50
N ASP A 108 -2.15 -14.38 -7.45
CA ASP A 108 -3.39 -15.17 -7.36
C ASP A 108 -3.83 -15.41 -5.92
N SER A 109 -2.93 -15.29 -4.96
CA SER A 109 -3.22 -15.48 -3.54
C SER A 109 -2.39 -14.57 -2.64
N ILE A 110 -3.01 -14.10 -1.55
CA ILE A 110 -2.39 -13.23 -0.56
C ILE A 110 -2.74 -13.76 0.83
N ASP A 111 -1.74 -13.99 1.68
CA ASP A 111 -2.04 -14.37 3.05
C ASP A 111 -2.56 -13.15 3.85
N PRO A 112 -3.50 -13.33 4.79
CA PRO A 112 -4.13 -12.22 5.49
C PRO A 112 -3.15 -11.29 6.23
N LYS A 113 -2.07 -11.83 6.81
CA LYS A 113 -1.09 -11.01 7.56
C LYS A 113 -0.28 -10.13 6.62
N THR A 114 0.05 -10.65 5.44
CA THR A 114 0.71 -9.87 4.39
C THR A 114 -0.22 -8.78 3.88
N LEU A 115 -1.49 -9.09 3.63
CA LEU A 115 -2.46 -8.08 3.20
C LEU A 115 -2.65 -6.97 4.24
N ASP A 116 -2.79 -7.32 5.52
CA ASP A 116 -2.89 -6.34 6.61
C ASP A 116 -1.64 -5.46 6.71
N PHE A 117 -0.45 -6.07 6.59
CA PHE A 117 0.81 -5.33 6.57
C PHE A 117 0.87 -4.33 5.41
N LEU A 118 0.60 -4.78 4.18
CA LEU A 118 0.64 -3.90 3.01
C LEU A 118 -0.40 -2.78 3.11
N THR A 119 -1.55 -3.05 3.74
CA THR A 119 -2.59 -2.05 4.01
C THR A 119 -2.08 -0.96 4.96
N TRP A 120 -1.38 -1.35 6.03
CA TRP A 120 -0.75 -0.40 6.94
C TRP A 120 0.29 0.47 6.24
N GLU A 121 1.17 -0.12 5.43
CA GLU A 121 2.20 0.61 4.69
C GLU A 121 1.58 1.65 3.74
N VAL A 122 0.53 1.28 2.99
CA VAL A 122 -0.19 2.20 2.10
C VAL A 122 -0.84 3.34 2.89
N ILE A 123 -1.52 3.03 4.00
CA ILE A 123 -2.15 4.05 4.85
C ILE A 123 -1.11 5.03 5.38
N ALA A 124 0.01 4.53 5.91
CA ALA A 124 1.10 5.35 6.43
C ALA A 124 1.67 6.26 5.32
N GLN A 125 1.99 5.68 4.15
CA GLN A 125 2.54 6.44 3.02
C GLN A 125 1.60 7.55 2.54
N VAL A 126 0.29 7.31 2.51
CA VAL A 126 -0.71 8.29 2.06
C VAL A 126 -0.96 9.37 3.12
N ASN A 127 -0.98 9.01 4.40
CA ASN A 127 -1.35 9.93 5.49
C ASN A 127 -0.17 10.77 6.01
N GLU A 128 1.06 10.25 6.00
CA GLU A 128 2.24 10.94 6.55
C GLU A 128 2.86 11.95 5.60
N TRP A 129 2.65 11.81 4.29
CA TRP A 129 3.21 12.68 3.27
C TRP A 129 2.19 13.66 2.71
#